data_AF-A0A5E8AKH8-F1
#
_entry.id   AF-A0A5E8AKH8-F1
#
_cell.length_a   1.000
_cell.length_b   1.000
_cell.length_c   1.000
_cell.angle_alpha   90.00
_cell.angle_beta   90.00
_cell.angle_gamma   90.00
#
_symmetry.space_group_name_H-M   'P 1'
#
loop_
_entity.id
_entity.type
_entity.pdbx_description
1 polymer ?
#
loop_
_entity_poly.entity_id
_entity_poly.type
_entity_poly.pdbx_seq_one_letter_code
_entity_poly.pdbx_strand_id
1 'polypeptide(L)'
;MATVKPRIWGGPLPNFLLSFSARLTHRIVMPIMAEHRWLYPIDWPELSKLIRFGRAKGRCEHCQRPHGRQVFHLGDGRWWDADRRHWRDGRGRRARSPGTGVAAIVRVTRVYIACAHLNHDPTDNAPRNLAALCQRCHMIHDAPEHRRRRWLNAYRRRALGDFLAAIEWMPIVAVVDPTTRGSSPTWDETPQVARSDARWAGDRAVPGRAAPDLFL
;
A
#
# COMPACT_ATOMS: atom_id res chain seq x y z
N MET A 1 51.80 -10.72 -53.34
CA MET A 1 51.43 -10.39 -51.95
C MET A 1 50.06 -11.00 -51.67
N ALA A 2 49.92 -11.59 -50.49
CA ALA A 2 49.04 -12.74 -50.21
C ALA A 2 47.54 -12.51 -50.41
N THR A 3 46.92 -13.38 -51.22
CA THR A 3 45.48 -13.61 -51.31
C THR A 3 45.03 -14.48 -50.13
N VAL A 4 44.57 -13.83 -49.06
CA VAL A 4 43.98 -14.51 -47.90
C VAL A 4 42.47 -14.60 -48.12
N LYS A 5 41.95 -15.83 -48.30
CA LYS A 5 40.52 -16.15 -48.29
C LYS A 5 39.94 -15.88 -46.90
N PRO A 6 38.82 -15.15 -46.75
CA PRO A 6 38.05 -15.20 -45.53
C PRO A 6 37.16 -16.47 -45.50
N ARG A 7 37.32 -17.19 -44.40
CA ARG A 7 36.62 -18.40 -43.98
C ARG A 7 35.13 -18.14 -43.82
N ILE A 8 34.32 -18.91 -44.54
CA ILE A 8 32.90 -19.16 -44.26
C ILE A 8 32.80 -20.01 -42.99
N TRP A 9 32.16 -19.46 -41.95
CA TRP A 9 31.58 -20.23 -40.85
C TRP A 9 30.09 -19.89 -40.77
N GLY A 10 29.29 -20.75 -41.39
CA GLY A 10 27.87 -20.88 -41.10
C GLY A 10 27.68 -21.77 -39.87
N GLY A 11 26.78 -21.35 -38.99
CA GLY A 11 26.33 -22.12 -37.83
C GLY A 11 25.31 -21.30 -37.05
N PRO A 12 24.06 -21.76 -36.90
CA PRO A 12 22.95 -20.95 -36.42
C PRO A 12 23.02 -20.78 -34.91
N LEU A 13 22.89 -19.53 -34.43
CA LEU A 13 22.61 -19.27 -33.03
C LEU A 13 21.15 -19.66 -32.73
N PRO A 14 20.87 -20.48 -31.71
CA PRO A 14 19.51 -20.81 -31.33
C PRO A 14 18.79 -19.54 -30.84
N ASN A 15 17.76 -19.21 -31.58
CA ASN A 15 16.84 -18.10 -31.41
C ASN A 15 15.97 -18.37 -30.16
N PHE A 16 16.47 -18.09 -28.96
CA PHE A 16 15.62 -18.00 -27.76
C PHE A 16 14.94 -16.63 -27.71
N LEU A 17 14.08 -16.39 -28.70
CA LEU A 17 12.98 -15.45 -28.54
C LEU A 17 12.01 -16.07 -27.55
N LEU A 18 12.17 -15.78 -26.26
CA LEU A 18 11.06 -15.84 -25.31
C LEU A 18 10.09 -14.71 -25.66
N SER A 19 9.42 -14.88 -26.79
CA SER A 19 8.15 -14.24 -27.09
C SER A 19 7.12 -14.83 -26.13
N PHE A 20 7.13 -14.35 -24.89
CA PHE A 20 5.92 -14.36 -24.09
C PHE A 20 5.01 -13.24 -24.62
N SER A 21 4.50 -13.45 -25.84
CA SER A 21 3.22 -12.89 -26.25
C SER A 21 2.14 -13.57 -25.42
N ALA A 22 2.08 -13.23 -24.13
CA ALA A 22 0.91 -13.49 -23.31
C ALA A 22 -0.21 -12.65 -23.91
N ARG A 23 -0.98 -13.28 -24.81
CA ARG A 23 -2.30 -12.79 -25.19
C ARG A 23 -3.00 -12.43 -23.89
N LEU A 24 -3.38 -11.15 -23.76
CA LEU A 24 -4.18 -10.61 -22.66
C LEU A 24 -5.52 -11.35 -22.64
N THR A 25 -5.55 -12.55 -22.07
CA THR A 25 -6.77 -13.24 -21.70
C THR A 25 -7.32 -12.52 -20.47
N HIS A 26 -8.19 -11.56 -20.74
CA HIS A 26 -9.40 -11.15 -20.01
C HIS A 26 -9.68 -11.74 -18.60
N ARG A 27 -8.68 -11.77 -17.72
CA ARG A 27 -8.82 -12.01 -16.28
C ARG A 27 -8.23 -10.80 -15.58
N ILE A 28 -8.95 -9.68 -15.66
CA ILE A 28 -8.82 -8.64 -14.64
C ILE A 28 -9.52 -9.22 -13.40
N VAL A 29 -8.90 -10.23 -12.80
CA VAL A 29 -9.20 -10.62 -11.43
C VAL A 29 -8.70 -9.44 -10.63
N MET A 30 -9.67 -8.70 -10.12
CA MET A 30 -9.48 -7.68 -9.11
C MET A 30 -8.29 -7.99 -8.19
N PRO A 31 -7.34 -7.06 -7.99
CA PRO A 31 -6.25 -7.25 -7.05
C PRO A 31 -6.76 -7.11 -5.60
N ILE A 32 -7.79 -7.88 -5.27
CA ILE A 32 -8.36 -8.07 -3.95
C ILE A 32 -7.90 -9.45 -3.51
N MET A 33 -7.17 -9.49 -2.39
CA MET A 33 -6.76 -10.75 -1.77
C MET A 33 -7.96 -11.66 -1.57
N ALA A 34 -7.78 -12.97 -1.78
CA ALA A 34 -8.90 -13.92 -1.83
C ALA A 34 -9.72 -13.89 -0.53
N GLU A 35 -9.07 -13.68 0.60
CA GLU A 35 -9.65 -13.59 1.93
C GLU A 35 -10.53 -12.35 2.14
N HIS A 36 -10.48 -11.36 1.25
CA HIS A 36 -11.26 -10.13 1.35
C HIS A 36 -12.35 -10.00 0.29
N ARG A 37 -12.46 -10.97 -0.64
CA ARG A 37 -13.44 -10.88 -1.74
C ARG A 37 -14.89 -10.84 -1.26
N TRP A 38 -15.19 -11.51 -0.15
CA TRP A 38 -16.53 -11.55 0.43
C TRP A 38 -16.99 -10.21 1.04
N LEU A 39 -16.08 -9.26 1.28
CA LEU A 39 -16.42 -7.90 1.73
C LEU A 39 -17.08 -7.07 0.62
N TYR A 40 -16.92 -7.50 -0.63
CA TYR A 40 -17.44 -6.84 -1.81
C TYR A 40 -18.71 -7.54 -2.30
N PRO A 41 -19.69 -6.81 -2.82
CA PRO A 41 -20.89 -7.42 -3.38
C PRO A 41 -20.55 -8.16 -4.68
N ILE A 42 -21.39 -9.12 -5.06
CA ILE A 42 -21.16 -9.99 -6.23
C ILE A 42 -21.08 -9.19 -7.54
N ASP A 43 -21.82 -8.07 -7.62
CA ASP A 43 -21.90 -7.15 -8.75
C ASP A 43 -20.85 -6.03 -8.70
N TRP A 44 -19.82 -6.18 -7.85
CA TRP A 44 -18.78 -5.17 -7.73
C TRP A 44 -18.07 -4.82 -9.06
N PRO A 45 -17.81 -5.74 -10.02
CA PRO A 45 -17.28 -5.36 -11.33
C PRO A 45 -18.16 -4.34 -12.07
N GLU A 46 -19.48 -4.54 -12.02
CA GLU A 46 -20.50 -3.68 -12.62
C GLU A 46 -20.56 -2.34 -11.89
N LEU A 47 -20.64 -2.34 -10.55
CA LEU A 47 -20.65 -1.14 -9.72
C LEU A 47 -19.39 -0.30 -9.96
N SER A 48 -18.22 -0.93 -9.94
CA SER A 48 -16.94 -0.28 -10.23
C SER A 48 -16.90 0.33 -11.63
N LYS A 49 -17.47 -0.35 -12.63
CA LYS A 49 -17.58 0.16 -14.00
C LYS A 49 -18.51 1.37 -14.06
N LEU A 50 -19.65 1.31 -13.37
CA LEU A 50 -20.63 2.38 -13.30
C LEU A 50 -20.02 3.65 -12.69
N ILE A 51 -19.26 3.53 -11.60
CA ILE A 51 -18.57 4.67 -11.00
C ILE A 51 -17.48 5.22 -11.94
N ARG A 52 -16.60 4.37 -12.47
CA ARG A 52 -15.44 4.81 -13.26
C ARG A 52 -15.79 5.37 -14.63
N PHE A 53 -16.73 4.74 -15.33
CA PHE A 53 -17.00 5.05 -16.74
C PHE A 53 -18.41 5.60 -16.98
N GLY A 54 -19.37 5.29 -16.11
CA GLY A 54 -20.69 5.92 -16.14
C GLY A 54 -20.65 7.32 -15.52
N ARG A 55 -20.57 7.39 -14.19
CA ARG A 55 -20.58 8.65 -13.42
C ARG A 55 -19.38 9.54 -13.74
N ALA A 56 -18.17 9.00 -13.59
CA ALA A 56 -16.95 9.77 -13.75
C ALA A 56 -16.49 9.93 -15.21
N LYS A 57 -17.21 9.31 -16.17
CA LYS A 57 -16.95 9.40 -17.62
C LYS A 57 -15.49 9.10 -18.00
N GLY A 58 -14.86 8.17 -17.29
CA GLY A 58 -13.48 7.79 -17.51
C GLY A 58 -12.45 8.83 -17.05
N ARG A 59 -12.81 9.77 -16.17
CA ARG A 59 -11.90 10.78 -15.62
C ARG A 59 -11.81 10.64 -14.11
N CYS A 60 -10.62 10.92 -13.56
CA CYS A 60 -10.47 11.00 -12.11
C CYS A 60 -11.36 12.10 -11.53
N GLU A 61 -12.18 11.80 -10.53
CA GLU A 61 -13.08 12.78 -9.92
C GLU A 61 -12.31 13.87 -9.16
N HIS A 62 -11.10 13.57 -8.66
CA HIS A 62 -10.27 14.54 -7.94
C HIS A 62 -9.41 15.44 -8.83
N CYS A 63 -8.85 14.92 -9.92
CA CYS A 63 -7.87 15.66 -10.71
C CYS A 63 -8.15 15.73 -12.22
N GLN A 64 -9.24 15.12 -12.68
CA GLN A 64 -9.72 15.14 -14.07
C GLN A 64 -8.81 14.43 -15.10
N ARG A 65 -7.74 13.76 -14.66
CA ARG A 65 -6.88 12.97 -15.54
C ARG A 65 -7.69 11.86 -16.24
N PRO A 66 -7.62 11.74 -17.57
CA PRO A 66 -8.40 10.76 -18.32
C PRO A 66 -7.79 9.36 -18.24
N HIS A 67 -8.64 8.33 -18.12
CA HIS A 67 -8.27 6.93 -18.11
C HIS A 67 -7.61 6.49 -19.43
N GLY A 68 -6.62 5.61 -19.34
CA GLY A 68 -5.95 4.98 -20.47
C GLY A 68 -4.97 5.87 -21.23
N ARG A 69 -4.98 7.19 -20.98
CA ARG A 69 -4.14 8.18 -21.68
C ARG A 69 -2.79 8.37 -21.00
N GLN A 70 -1.78 8.71 -21.78
CA GLN A 70 -0.52 9.22 -21.28
C GLN A 70 -0.67 10.71 -20.95
N VAL A 71 -0.21 11.11 -19.76
CA VAL A 71 -0.29 12.50 -19.29
C VAL A 71 1.10 13.00 -18.92
N PHE A 72 1.44 14.18 -19.42
CA PHE A 72 2.64 14.93 -19.04
C PHE A 72 2.40 15.64 -17.69
N HIS A 73 3.30 15.47 -16.74
CA HIS A 73 3.18 16.08 -15.41
C HIS A 73 4.54 16.44 -14.81
N LEU A 74 4.53 17.36 -13.84
CA LEU A 74 5.75 17.90 -13.20
C LEU A 74 6.14 17.16 -11.91
N GLY A 75 5.30 16.25 -11.42
CA GLY A 75 5.54 15.50 -10.19
C GLY A 75 4.94 16.13 -8.93
N ASP A 76 4.86 17.47 -8.89
CA ASP A 76 4.15 18.21 -7.82
C ASP A 76 2.61 18.02 -7.87
N GLY A 77 2.09 17.49 -8.98
CA GLY A 77 0.68 17.27 -9.23
C GLY A 77 0.15 18.01 -10.45
N ARG A 78 0.85 19.06 -10.89
CA ARG A 78 0.50 19.78 -12.11
C ARG A 78 0.66 18.89 -13.33
N TRP A 79 -0.28 19.00 -14.26
CA TRP A 79 -0.31 18.18 -15.46
C TRP A 79 -0.92 18.92 -16.65
N TRP A 80 -0.50 18.54 -17.85
CA TRP A 80 -1.00 19.11 -19.09
C TRP A 80 -2.27 18.41 -19.54
N ASP A 81 -3.39 19.14 -19.58
CA ASP A 81 -4.65 18.67 -20.14
C ASP A 81 -4.66 18.98 -21.65
N ALA A 82 -4.40 17.94 -22.45
CA ALA A 82 -4.32 18.04 -23.89
C ALA A 82 -5.68 18.39 -24.54
N ASP A 83 -6.80 17.96 -23.94
CA ASP A 83 -8.15 18.20 -24.48
C ASP A 83 -8.51 19.69 -24.35
N ARG A 84 -8.09 20.32 -23.25
CA ARG A 84 -8.35 21.74 -22.97
C ARG A 84 -7.17 22.66 -23.27
N ARG A 85 -6.02 22.11 -23.69
CA ARG A 85 -4.78 22.82 -24.01
C ARG A 85 -4.32 23.77 -22.91
N HIS A 86 -4.37 23.32 -21.65
CA HIS A 86 -3.91 24.11 -20.50
C HIS A 86 -3.33 23.24 -19.38
N TRP A 87 -2.63 23.87 -18.46
CA TRP A 87 -2.15 23.21 -17.25
C TRP A 87 -3.25 23.12 -16.20
N ARG A 88 -3.27 22.00 -15.48
CA ARG A 88 -4.10 21.80 -14.29
C ARG A 88 -3.26 21.52 -13.06
N ASP A 89 -3.77 21.87 -11.89
CA ASP A 89 -3.19 21.50 -10.60
C ASP A 89 -3.54 20.05 -10.20
N GLY A 90 -3.05 19.62 -9.03
CA GLY A 90 -3.33 18.30 -8.49
C GLY A 90 -4.79 18.04 -8.12
N ARG A 91 -5.65 19.08 -8.11
CA ARG A 91 -7.11 19.04 -7.88
C ARG A 91 -7.90 19.26 -9.17
N GLY A 92 -7.23 19.26 -10.33
CA GLY A 92 -7.86 19.43 -11.63
C GLY A 92 -8.30 20.86 -11.95
N ARG A 93 -7.94 21.87 -11.15
CA ARG A 93 -8.23 23.29 -11.47
C ARG A 93 -7.21 23.84 -12.44
N ARG A 94 -7.56 24.86 -13.23
CA ARG A 94 -6.62 25.51 -14.14
C ARG A 94 -5.43 26.08 -13.35
N ALA A 95 -4.23 25.81 -13.82
CA ALA A 95 -2.99 26.26 -13.22
C ALA A 95 -2.18 27.10 -14.23
N ARG A 96 -1.31 27.97 -13.71
CA ARG A 96 -0.36 28.70 -14.54
C ARG A 96 0.58 27.70 -15.23
N SER A 97 0.96 28.02 -16.46
CA SER A 97 2.04 27.28 -17.12
C SER A 97 3.29 27.29 -16.24
N PRO A 98 4.01 26.18 -16.11
CA PRO A 98 5.38 26.22 -15.62
C PRO A 98 6.21 27.19 -16.47
N GLY A 99 7.21 27.80 -15.84
CA GLY A 99 8.15 28.73 -16.49
C GLY A 99 9.04 28.02 -17.51
N THR A 100 10.15 28.65 -17.92
CA THR A 100 11.10 28.04 -18.85
C THR A 100 11.71 26.74 -18.30
N GLY A 101 12.16 25.84 -19.20
CA GLY A 101 12.79 24.56 -18.81
C GLY A 101 11.82 23.40 -18.51
N VAL A 102 10.53 23.55 -18.84
CA VAL A 102 9.49 22.52 -18.64
C VAL A 102 9.89 21.15 -19.18
N ALA A 103 10.49 21.12 -20.38
CA ALA A 103 10.86 19.89 -21.07
C ALA A 103 11.84 19.01 -20.27
N ALA A 104 12.70 19.62 -19.43
CA ALA A 104 13.69 18.89 -18.65
C ALA A 104 13.10 18.18 -17.41
N ILE A 105 11.92 18.58 -16.94
CA ILE A 105 11.31 18.09 -15.68
C ILE A 105 10.05 17.27 -15.95
N VAL A 106 9.47 17.38 -17.14
CA VAL A 106 8.23 16.70 -17.50
C VAL A 106 8.41 15.18 -17.49
N ARG A 107 7.55 14.51 -16.72
CA ARG A 107 7.41 13.07 -16.68
C ARG A 107 6.13 12.66 -17.40
N VAL A 108 6.13 11.46 -17.95
CA VAL A 108 4.96 10.87 -18.61
C VAL A 108 4.46 9.69 -17.79
N THR A 109 3.16 9.68 -17.48
CA THR A 109 2.51 8.55 -16.81
C THR A 109 1.27 8.12 -17.58
N ARG A 110 1.11 6.81 -17.79
CA ARG A 110 -0.16 6.25 -18.26
C ARG A 110 -1.15 6.18 -17.10
N VAL A 111 -2.29 6.83 -17.28
CA VAL A 111 -3.30 6.97 -16.22
C VAL A 111 -4.24 5.77 -16.22
N TYR A 112 -4.42 5.16 -15.06
CA TYR A 112 -5.45 4.16 -14.79
C TYR A 112 -6.31 4.66 -13.64
N ILE A 113 -7.62 4.47 -13.76
CA ILE A 113 -8.59 4.88 -12.74
C ILE A 113 -9.14 3.62 -12.08
N ALA A 114 -9.20 3.65 -10.76
CA ALA A 114 -9.77 2.63 -9.90
C ALA A 114 -10.99 3.20 -9.17
N CYS A 115 -11.88 2.32 -8.73
CA CYS A 115 -12.94 2.67 -7.80
C CYS A 115 -12.36 2.57 -6.38
N ALA A 116 -12.55 3.61 -5.57
CA ALA A 116 -12.01 3.72 -4.23
C ALA A 116 -13.13 4.02 -3.23
N HIS A 117 -13.04 3.41 -2.04
CA HIS A 117 -13.89 3.72 -0.89
C HIS A 117 -13.36 4.94 -0.15
N LEU A 118 -14.17 5.99 0.00
CA LEU A 118 -13.78 7.26 0.60
C LEU A 118 -13.56 7.14 2.11
N ASN A 119 -14.30 6.26 2.79
CA ASN A 119 -14.14 5.96 4.21
C ASN A 119 -13.11 4.85 4.52
N HIS A 120 -12.45 4.28 3.50
CA HIS A 120 -11.55 3.13 3.60
C HIS A 120 -12.17 1.82 4.13
N ASP A 121 -13.50 1.76 4.23
CA ASP A 121 -14.26 0.55 4.57
C ASP A 121 -14.73 -0.14 3.29
N PRO A 122 -14.21 -1.34 2.96
CA PRO A 122 -14.60 -2.06 1.74
C PRO A 122 -16.05 -2.56 1.76
N THR A 123 -16.73 -2.58 2.92
CA THR A 123 -18.11 -3.04 3.06
C THR A 123 -19.15 -1.97 2.73
N ASP A 124 -18.80 -0.68 2.84
CA ASP A 124 -19.70 0.43 2.50
C ASP A 124 -19.65 0.74 1.00
N ASN A 125 -20.50 0.06 0.25
CA ASN A 125 -20.57 0.17 -1.22
C ASN A 125 -21.58 1.22 -1.70
N ALA A 126 -22.02 2.13 -0.82
CA ALA A 126 -22.94 3.19 -1.21
C ALA A 126 -22.31 4.08 -2.30
N PRO A 127 -23.04 4.45 -3.38
CA PRO A 127 -22.48 5.25 -4.47
C PRO A 127 -21.84 6.58 -4.04
N ARG A 128 -22.32 7.16 -2.93
CA ARG A 128 -21.76 8.38 -2.33
C ARG A 128 -20.38 8.17 -1.69
N ASN A 129 -20.09 6.95 -1.22
CA ASN A 129 -18.83 6.57 -0.61
C ASN A 129 -17.80 6.09 -1.66
N LEU A 130 -18.23 5.87 -2.90
CA LEU A 130 -17.35 5.43 -3.97
C LEU A 130 -16.90 6.61 -4.85
N ALA A 131 -15.62 6.59 -5.21
CA ALA A 131 -15.02 7.56 -6.10
C ALA A 131 -14.15 6.92 -7.18
N ALA A 132 -14.13 7.52 -8.37
CA ALA A 132 -13.21 7.13 -9.44
C ALA A 132 -11.88 7.92 -9.31
N LEU A 133 -10.82 7.26 -8.85
CA LEU A 133 -9.53 7.90 -8.58
C LEU A 133 -8.44 7.36 -9.50
N CYS A 134 -7.59 8.26 -10.03
CA CYS A 134 -6.35 7.84 -10.70
C CYS A 134 -5.30 7.36 -9.71
N GLN A 135 -4.26 6.66 -10.18
CA GLN A 135 -3.22 6.08 -9.30
C GLN A 135 -2.63 7.11 -8.31
N ARG A 136 -2.34 8.33 -8.76
CA ARG A 136 -1.84 9.41 -7.88
C ARG A 136 -2.83 9.79 -6.79
N CYS A 137 -4.06 10.10 -7.17
CA CYS A 137 -5.08 10.55 -6.21
C CYS A 137 -5.46 9.43 -5.25
N HIS A 138 -5.49 8.19 -5.72
CA HIS A 138 -5.76 7.01 -4.91
C HIS A 138 -4.66 6.80 -3.86
N MET A 139 -3.38 6.83 -4.26
CA MET A 139 -2.27 6.72 -3.30
C MET A 139 -2.24 7.84 -2.25
N ILE A 140 -2.61 9.06 -2.63
CA ILE A 140 -2.70 10.19 -1.68
C ILE A 140 -3.84 9.96 -0.68
N HIS A 141 -5.01 9.53 -1.17
CA HIS A 141 -6.18 9.20 -0.36
C HIS A 141 -5.85 8.12 0.67
N ASP A 142 -5.22 7.03 0.25
CA ASP A 142 -4.94 5.88 1.11
C ASP A 142 -3.73 6.05 2.04
N ALA A 143 -2.90 7.08 1.83
CA ALA A 143 -1.66 7.25 2.57
C ALA A 143 -1.84 7.27 4.11
N PRO A 144 -2.84 7.96 4.70
CA PRO A 144 -3.07 7.95 6.15
C PRO A 144 -3.44 6.55 6.66
N GLU A 145 -4.38 5.86 6.01
CA GLU A 145 -4.79 4.52 6.42
C GLU A 145 -3.67 3.50 6.24
N HIS A 146 -2.87 3.60 5.17
CA HIS A 146 -1.67 2.78 5.00
C HIS A 146 -0.63 3.04 6.09
N ARG A 147 -0.47 4.27 6.58
CA ARG A 147 0.40 4.55 7.74
C ARG A 147 -0.16 3.90 9.01
N ARG A 148 -1.46 4.05 9.27
CA ARG A 148 -2.15 3.44 10.42
C ARG A 148 -2.01 1.91 10.42
N ARG A 149 -2.29 1.24 9.30
CA ARG A 149 -2.17 -0.22 9.17
C ARG A 149 -0.72 -0.70 9.35
N ARG A 150 0.25 -0.01 8.75
CA ARG A 150 1.68 -0.33 8.93
C ARG A 150 2.10 -0.25 10.40
N TRP A 151 1.66 0.80 11.09
CA TRP A 151 1.92 0.96 12.51
C TRP A 151 1.26 -0.16 13.33
N LEU A 152 -0.03 -0.44 13.10
CA LEU A 152 -0.77 -1.47 13.84
C LEU A 152 -0.18 -2.86 13.63
N ASN A 153 0.24 -3.19 12.41
CA ASN A 153 0.88 -4.48 12.12
C ASN A 153 2.27 -4.60 12.75
N ALA A 154 3.03 -3.51 12.86
CA ALA A 154 4.29 -3.50 13.59
C ALA A 154 4.04 -3.67 15.10
N TYR A 155 3.06 -2.94 15.65
CA TYR A 155 2.66 -3.05 17.06
C TYR A 155 2.20 -4.47 17.43
N ARG A 156 1.29 -5.07 16.64
CA ARG A 156 0.78 -6.43 16.87
C ARG A 156 1.90 -7.48 16.86
N ARG A 157 2.82 -7.38 15.89
CA ARG A 157 3.98 -8.29 15.83
C ARG A 157 4.86 -8.17 17.08
N ARG A 158 5.11 -6.94 17.56
CA ARG A 158 5.87 -6.73 18.79
C ARG A 158 5.14 -7.29 20.02
N ALA A 159 3.85 -6.97 20.19
CA ALA A 159 3.06 -7.43 21.32
C ALA A 159 2.98 -8.96 21.39
N LEU A 160 2.84 -9.64 20.24
CA LEU A 160 2.89 -11.10 20.18
C LEU A 160 4.28 -11.63 20.56
N GLY A 161 5.35 -10.98 20.10
CA GLY A 161 6.72 -11.34 20.51
C GLY A 161 6.93 -11.19 22.01
N ASP A 162 6.50 -10.07 22.60
CA ASP A 162 6.60 -9.81 24.04
C ASP A 162 5.79 -10.84 24.85
N PHE A 163 4.58 -11.20 24.37
CA PHE A 163 3.73 -12.22 25.01
C PHE A 163 4.35 -13.62 24.94
N LEU A 164 4.85 -14.03 23.78
CA LEU A 164 5.50 -15.34 23.63
C LEU A 164 6.77 -15.44 24.48
N ALA A 165 7.58 -14.37 24.52
CA ALA A 165 8.71 -14.30 25.44
C ALA A 165 8.25 -14.46 26.89
N ALA A 166 7.19 -13.76 27.31
CA ALA A 166 6.67 -13.88 28.67
C ALA A 166 6.20 -15.32 29.01
N ILE A 167 5.62 -16.05 28.07
CA ILE A 167 5.28 -17.47 28.25
C ILE A 167 6.53 -18.34 28.39
N GLU A 168 7.55 -18.12 27.56
CA GLU A 168 8.81 -18.88 27.65
C GLU A 168 9.52 -18.67 28.99
N TRP A 169 9.40 -17.47 29.57
CA TRP A 169 9.96 -17.14 30.89
C TRP A 169 9.04 -17.47 32.07
N MET A 170 7.79 -17.88 31.83
CA MET A 170 6.89 -18.30 32.91
C MET A 170 7.33 -19.67 33.41
N PRO A 171 7.67 -19.83 34.71
CA PRO A 171 7.92 -21.16 35.24
C PRO A 171 6.63 -21.96 35.10
N ILE A 172 6.73 -23.17 34.56
CA ILE A 172 5.65 -24.14 34.66
C ILE A 172 5.43 -24.33 36.16
N VAL A 173 4.37 -23.74 36.70
CA VAL A 173 3.90 -24.09 38.04
C VAL A 173 3.46 -25.53 37.90
N ALA A 174 4.32 -26.46 38.27
CA ALA A 174 3.93 -27.84 38.44
C ALA A 174 2.74 -27.81 39.39
N VAL A 175 1.57 -28.21 38.90
CA VAL A 175 0.42 -28.48 39.77
C VAL A 175 0.89 -29.60 40.68
N VAL A 176 1.36 -29.24 41.86
CA VAL A 176 1.75 -30.20 42.89
C VAL A 176 0.48 -30.95 43.25
N ASP A 177 0.50 -32.26 43.04
CA ASP A 177 -0.59 -33.16 43.37
C ASP A 177 -1.01 -32.92 44.84
N PRO A 178 -2.29 -32.56 45.12
CA PRO A 178 -2.72 -32.21 46.47
C PRO A 178 -2.74 -33.41 47.44
N THR A 179 -2.30 -34.59 47.01
CA THR A 179 -2.30 -35.81 47.85
C THR A 179 -1.12 -35.93 48.82
N THR A 180 -0.04 -35.15 48.69
CA THR A 180 1.03 -35.14 49.71
C THR A 180 0.78 -34.09 50.78
N ARG A 181 -0.14 -34.39 51.70
CA ARG A 181 -0.32 -33.66 52.95
C ARG A 181 0.84 -34.02 53.90
N GLY A 182 1.87 -33.18 53.95
CA GLY A 182 2.89 -33.30 54.99
C GLY A 182 4.22 -32.66 54.60
N SER A 183 4.27 -31.33 54.68
CA SER A 183 5.45 -30.47 54.98
C SER A 183 5.11 -29.06 54.49
N SER A 184 5.04 -28.07 55.39
CA SER A 184 4.88 -26.67 55.00
C SER A 184 6.09 -26.23 54.16
N PRO A 185 5.89 -25.60 52.99
CA PRO A 185 7.02 -25.04 52.26
C PRO A 185 7.50 -23.80 53.04
N THR A 186 8.75 -23.84 53.49
CA THR A 186 9.44 -22.64 53.96
C THR A 186 9.68 -21.75 52.75
N TRP A 187 9.13 -20.54 52.78
CA TRP A 187 9.41 -19.52 51.76
C TRP A 187 10.83 -19.00 51.98
N ASP A 188 11.83 -19.74 51.51
CA ASP A 188 13.17 -19.19 51.37
C ASP A 188 13.15 -18.15 50.24
N GLU A 189 13.57 -16.95 50.60
CA GLU A 189 13.55 -15.76 49.76
C GLU A 189 14.26 -16.01 48.42
N THR A 190 13.54 -15.84 47.32
CA THR A 190 14.11 -15.72 45.97
C THR A 190 15.23 -14.67 45.98
N PRO A 191 16.44 -14.97 45.49
CA PRO A 191 17.44 -13.94 45.29
C PRO A 191 16.90 -12.94 44.27
N GLN A 192 16.78 -11.67 44.69
CA GLN A 192 16.53 -10.57 43.79
C GLN A 192 17.68 -10.50 42.77
N VAL A 193 17.48 -11.07 41.58
CA VAL A 193 18.40 -10.85 40.46
C VAL A 193 18.31 -9.37 40.14
N ALA A 194 19.41 -8.66 40.43
CA ALA A 194 19.56 -7.24 40.21
C ALA A 194 19.13 -6.89 38.77
N ARG A 195 18.17 -5.98 38.64
CA ARG A 195 17.88 -5.30 37.39
C ARG A 195 19.17 -4.61 36.96
N SER A 196 19.84 -5.17 35.96
CA SER A 196 21.00 -4.52 35.36
C SER A 196 20.51 -3.31 34.56
N ASP A 197 21.04 -2.16 34.91
CA ASP A 197 20.85 -0.87 34.24
C ASP A 197 21.40 -0.93 32.79
N ALA A 198 20.63 -1.52 31.89
CA ALA A 198 20.81 -1.33 30.46
C ALA A 198 20.21 0.02 30.06
N ARG A 199 21.06 1.06 30.15
CA ARG A 199 20.86 2.38 29.56
C ARG A 199 20.23 2.27 28.16
N TRP A 200 18.98 2.69 28.02
CA TRP A 200 18.43 3.09 26.72
C TRP A 200 18.44 4.61 26.64
N ALA A 201 19.60 5.15 26.27
CA ALA A 201 19.68 6.46 25.66
C ALA A 201 18.89 6.42 24.35
N GLY A 202 17.87 7.25 24.23
CA GLY A 202 17.07 7.29 23.01
C GLY A 202 15.77 8.05 23.14
N ASP A 203 15.84 9.26 23.69
CA ASP A 203 14.84 10.29 23.44
C ASP A 203 14.49 10.35 21.94
N ARG A 204 13.27 9.94 21.60
CA ARG A 204 12.53 10.59 20.52
C ARG A 204 11.15 10.93 21.05
N ALA A 205 11.00 12.22 21.31
CA ALA A 205 9.76 12.91 21.59
C ALA A 205 8.58 12.31 20.81
N VAL A 206 7.54 11.94 21.54
CA VAL A 206 6.19 11.80 21.01
C VAL A 206 5.68 13.23 20.79
N PRO A 207 5.46 13.70 19.55
CA PRO A 207 4.83 15.00 19.37
C PRO A 207 3.36 14.89 19.76
N GLY A 208 2.98 15.61 20.82
CA GLY A 208 1.65 16.15 21.10
C GLY A 208 0.45 15.33 20.67
N ARG A 209 0.00 14.42 21.55
CA ARG A 209 -1.41 14.05 21.61
C ARG A 209 -2.14 15.12 22.44
N ALA A 210 -2.91 15.99 21.79
CA ALA A 210 -4.16 16.42 22.37
C ALA A 210 -5.17 15.29 22.13
N ALA A 211 -5.71 14.73 23.19
CA ALA A 211 -6.80 13.76 23.11
C ALA A 211 -8.06 14.46 22.60
N PRO A 212 -8.84 13.87 21.67
CA PRO A 212 -10.22 14.30 21.50
C PRO A 212 -11.04 13.72 22.65
N ASP A 213 -11.62 14.62 23.45
CA ASP A 213 -12.64 14.28 24.44
C ASP A 213 -13.81 13.59 23.72
N LEU A 214 -14.05 12.34 24.10
CA LEU A 214 -15.27 11.60 23.78
C LEU A 214 -16.22 11.75 24.96
N PHE A 215 -17.05 12.79 24.96
CA PHE A 215 -18.35 12.78 25.64
C PHE A 215 -19.30 13.77 24.94
N LEU A 216 -20.43 13.21 24.46
CA LEU A 216 -21.69 13.81 23.97
C LEU A 216 -21.67 14.65 22.68
#